data_AF-K0BBU7-F1
#
_entry.id   AF-K0BBU7-F1
#
_cell.length_a   1.000
_cell.length_b   1.000
_cell.length_c   1.000
_cell.angle_alpha   90.00
_cell.angle_beta   90.00
_cell.angle_gamma   90.00
#
_symmetry.space_group_name_H-M   'P 1'
#
loop_
_entity.id
_entity.type
_entity.pdbx_description
1 polymer ?
#
loop_
_entity_poly.entity_id
_entity_poly.type
_entity_poly.pdbx_seq_one_letter_code
_entity_poly.pdbx_strand_id
1 'polypeptide(L)'
;MTKIDCAQNNELEKELTKFLQERNYSTKQENDLLIVNEKLPKSILDLFLQETNRARHKITLIEPDSFLLAIPVNMEEIGLETCEFCGYTSHHDLVSVHRRTHQAL
;
A
#
# COMPACT_ATOMS: atom_id res chain seq x y z
N MET A 1 5.06 18.90 2.99
CA MET A 1 5.25 18.07 1.79
C MET A 1 4.84 16.66 2.12
N THR A 2 3.91 16.10 1.36
CA THR A 2 3.42 14.73 1.52
C THR A 2 3.79 13.93 0.28
N LYS A 3 4.25 12.69 0.47
CA LYS A 3 4.58 11.75 -0.61
C LYS A 3 3.49 10.69 -0.71
N ILE A 4 3.11 10.34 -1.93
CA ILE A 4 2.07 9.35 -2.18
C ILE A 4 2.59 8.37 -3.22
N ASP A 5 2.68 7.10 -2.83
CA ASP A 5 2.98 5.98 -3.71
C ASP A 5 1.65 5.32 -4.15
N CYS A 6 1.45 5.21 -5.46
CA CYS A 6 0.26 4.57 -6.04
C CYS A 6 0.51 3.10 -6.44
N ALA A 7 1.56 2.46 -5.91
CA ALA A 7 1.95 1.08 -6.19
C ALA A 7 2.08 0.78 -7.70
N GLN A 8 2.69 1.71 -8.45
CA GLN A 8 2.83 1.66 -9.92
C GLN A 8 1.49 1.68 -10.70
N ASN A 9 0.38 2.01 -10.05
CA ASN A 9 -0.90 2.20 -10.71
C ASN A 9 -0.98 3.60 -11.35
N ASN A 10 -0.54 3.71 -12.59
CA ASN A 10 -0.51 4.96 -13.36
C ASN A 10 -1.89 5.62 -13.55
N GLU A 11 -2.97 4.83 -13.57
CA GLU A 11 -4.33 5.35 -13.71
C GLU A 11 -4.80 6.00 -12.40
N LEU A 12 -4.57 5.31 -11.28
CA LEU A 12 -4.84 5.83 -9.94
C LEU A 12 -4.07 7.13 -9.68
N GLU A 13 -2.79 7.17 -10.07
CA GLU A 13 -1.96 8.35 -9.90
C GLU A 13 -2.48 9.56 -10.69
N LYS A 14 -2.91 9.35 -11.94
CA LYS A 14 -3.50 10.41 -12.78
C LYS A 14 -4.82 10.92 -12.20
N GLU A 15 -5.70 10.02 -11.78
CA GLU A 15 -6.97 10.38 -11.14
C GLU A 15 -6.74 11.17 -9.85
N LEU A 16 -5.83 10.70 -9.00
CA LEU A 16 -5.49 11.36 -7.74
C LEU A 16 -4.87 12.73 -7.98
N THR A 17 -3.98 12.85 -8.96
CA THR A 17 -3.39 14.13 -9.36
C THR A 17 -4.46 15.13 -9.75
N LYS A 18 -5.41 14.72 -10.60
CA LYS A 18 -6.52 15.57 -11.03
C LYS A 18 -7.42 15.97 -9.86
N PHE A 19 -7.79 15.00 -9.01
CA PHE A 19 -8.62 15.22 -7.82
C PHE A 19 -8.01 16.24 -6.85
N LEU A 20 -6.69 16.16 -6.64
CA LEU A 20 -5.94 17.06 -5.77
C LEU A 20 -5.83 18.46 -6.38
N GLN A 21 -5.53 18.56 -7.68
CA GLN A 21 -5.46 19.83 -8.40
C GLN A 21 -6.81 20.58 -8.41
N GLU A 22 -7.92 19.87 -8.59
CA GLU A 22 -9.29 20.45 -8.51
C GLU A 22 -9.61 21.04 -7.13
N ARG A 23 -8.91 20.58 -6.08
CA ARG A 23 -9.02 21.08 -4.70
C ARG A 23 -7.93 22.08 -4.32
N ASN A 24 -7.20 22.60 -5.31
CA ASN A 24 -6.11 23.57 -5.18
C ASN A 24 -4.83 23.05 -4.50
N TYR A 25 -4.61 21.74 -4.44
CA TYR A 25 -3.33 21.19 -4.00
C TYR A 25 -2.29 21.28 -5.13
N SER A 26 -1.10 21.78 -4.79
CA SER A 26 0.04 21.78 -5.71
C SER A 26 0.72 20.41 -5.70
N THR A 27 0.66 19.72 -6.83
CA THR A 27 1.24 18.39 -7.01
C THR A 27 2.38 18.38 -8.03
N LYS A 28 3.34 17.47 -7.84
CA LYS A 28 4.45 17.19 -8.76
C LYS A 28 4.72 15.69 -8.75
N GLN A 29 5.07 15.12 -9.90
CA GLN A 29 5.52 13.74 -10.01
C GLN A 29 7.05 13.66 -9.91
N GLU A 30 7.58 12.76 -9.09
CA GLU A 30 9.02 12.55 -8.92
C GLU A 30 9.33 11.09 -8.59
N ASN A 31 10.12 10.39 -9.40
CA ASN A 31 10.53 8.99 -9.19
C ASN A 31 9.35 8.04 -8.86
N ASP A 32 8.29 8.05 -9.67
CA ASP A 32 7.07 7.25 -9.47
C ASP A 32 6.29 7.57 -8.16
N LEU A 33 6.61 8.69 -7.51
CA LEU A 33 5.88 9.22 -6.36
C LEU A 33 5.13 10.49 -6.75
N LEU A 34 3.90 10.60 -6.27
CA LEU A 34 3.15 11.84 -6.30
C LEU A 34 3.51 12.67 -5.07
N ILE A 35 4.16 13.82 -5.31
CA ILE A 35 4.56 14.77 -4.29
C ILE A 35 3.51 15.87 -4.20
N VAL A 36 2.95 16.07 -3.01
CA VAL A 36 2.09 17.19 -2.67
C VAL A 36 2.93 18.18 -1.86
N ASN A 37 3.04 19.41 -2.32
CA ASN A 37 3.92 20.41 -1.67
C ASN A 37 3.47 20.72 -0.22
N GLU A 38 2.17 20.63 0.01
CA GLU A 38 1.51 20.91 1.27
C GLU A 38 1.39 19.66 2.15
N LYS A 39 0.94 19.82 3.40
CA LYS A 39 0.62 18.68 4.25
C LYS A 39 -0.77 18.18 3.87
N LEU A 40 -0.87 16.96 3.37
CA LEU A 40 -2.14 16.36 2.98
C LEU A 40 -2.73 15.54 4.14
N PRO A 41 -3.92 15.90 4.67
CA PRO A 41 -4.60 15.06 5.66
C PRO A 41 -5.03 13.73 5.04
N LYS A 42 -4.92 12.64 5.81
CA LYS A 42 -5.39 11.30 5.39
C LYS A 42 -6.87 11.33 4.94
N SER A 43 -7.70 12.14 5.58
CA SER A 43 -9.13 12.28 5.24
C SER A 43 -9.37 12.70 3.79
N ILE A 44 -8.47 13.45 3.16
CA ILE A 44 -8.58 13.82 1.75
C ILE A 44 -8.38 12.60 0.84
N LEU A 45 -7.45 11.71 1.21
CA LEU A 45 -7.25 10.44 0.51
C LEU A 45 -8.44 9.50 0.72
N ASP A 46 -9.01 9.46 1.94
CA ASP A 46 -10.22 8.68 2.22
C ASP A 46 -11.40 9.18 1.35
N LEU A 47 -11.57 10.50 1.23
CA LEU A 47 -12.55 11.13 0.34
C LEU A 47 -12.34 10.74 -1.13
N PHE A 48 -11.10 10.76 -1.61
CA PHE A 48 -10.76 10.34 -2.97
C PHE A 48 -11.19 8.90 -3.24
N LEU A 49 -10.89 7.97 -2.34
CA LEU A 49 -11.27 6.56 -2.50
C LEU A 49 -12.80 6.36 -2.48
N GLN A 50 -13.53 7.17 -1.72
CA GLN A 50 -14.98 7.15 -1.67
C GLN A 50 -15.60 7.69 -2.97
N GLU A 51 -15.16 8.85 -3.46
CA GLU A 51 -15.70 9.50 -4.66
C GLU A 51 -15.39 8.70 -5.94
N THR A 52 -14.25 8.03 -5.99
CA THR A 52 -13.83 7.20 -7.15
C THR A 52 -14.31 5.75 -7.08
N ASN A 53 -15.12 5.39 -6.07
CA ASN A 53 -15.61 4.03 -5.84
C ASN A 53 -14.49 2.97 -5.78
N ARG A 54 -13.33 3.32 -5.20
CA ARG A 54 -12.14 2.46 -5.13
C ARG A 54 -12.09 1.65 -3.83
N ALA A 55 -13.19 0.96 -3.51
CA ALA A 55 -13.40 0.23 -2.24
C ALA A 55 -12.33 -0.84 -1.91
N ARG A 56 -11.62 -1.35 -2.92
CA ARG A 56 -10.56 -2.37 -2.72
C ARG A 56 -9.21 -1.76 -2.34
N HIS A 57 -9.00 -0.47 -2.59
CA HIS A 57 -7.74 0.19 -2.24
C HIS A 57 -7.74 0.53 -0.75
N LYS A 58 -6.58 0.48 -0.12
CA LYS A 58 -6.34 0.95 1.23
C LYS A 58 -5.21 1.97 1.25
N ILE A 59 -5.33 2.92 2.17
CA ILE A 59 -4.29 3.90 2.47
C ILE A 59 -3.46 3.40 3.65
N THR A 60 -2.18 3.17 3.42
CA THR A 60 -1.20 2.74 4.42
C THR A 60 -0.20 3.87 4.66
N LEU A 61 0.06 4.20 5.92
CA LEU A 61 1.13 5.15 6.28
C LEU A 61 2.46 4.37 6.32
N ILE A 62 3.45 4.76 5.51
CA ILE A 62 4.78 4.12 5.50
C ILE A 62 5.76 4.89 6.38
N GLU A 63 5.78 6.21 6.23
CA GLU A 63 6.65 7.14 6.97
C GLU A 63 5.84 8.39 7.35
N PRO A 64 6.33 9.26 8.25
CA PRO A 64 5.71 10.56 8.47
C PRO A 64 5.52 11.29 7.14
N ASP A 65 4.27 11.68 6.86
CA ASP A 65 3.87 12.35 5.62
C ASP A 65 4.12 11.53 4.32
N SER A 66 4.22 10.19 4.39
CA SER A 66 4.31 9.29 3.23
C SER A 66 3.19 8.24 3.27
N PHE A 67 2.33 8.23 2.25
CA PHE A 67 1.21 7.30 2.11
C PHE A 67 1.41 6.36 0.92
N LEU A 68 0.91 5.13 1.07
CA LEU A 68 0.78 4.15 0.01
C LEU A 68 -0.70 3.88 -0.24
N LEU A 69 -1.12 3.98 -1.50
CA LEU A 69 -2.43 3.58 -1.96
C LEU A 69 -2.26 2.31 -2.80
N ALA A 70 -2.69 1.18 -2.24
CA ALA A 70 -2.59 -0.12 -2.90
C ALA A 70 -3.80 -0.99 -2.60
N ILE A 71 -4.02 -2.01 -3.41
CA ILE A 71 -4.95 -3.08 -3.08
C ILE A 71 -4.17 -4.08 -2.22
N PRO A 72 -4.51 -4.25 -0.94
CA PRO A 72 -3.86 -5.25 -0.11
C PRO A 72 -4.18 -6.64 -0.63
N VAL A 73 -3.17 -7.51 -0.67
CA VAL A 73 -3.31 -8.91 -1.02
C VAL A 73 -3.10 -9.72 0.26
N ASN A 74 -3.98 -10.68 0.54
CA ASN A 74 -3.75 -11.56 1.68
C ASN A 74 -2.63 -12.55 1.33
N MET A 75 -1.69 -12.78 2.25
CA MET A 75 -0.57 -13.70 2.05
C MET A 75 -1.05 -15.10 1.66
N GLU A 76 -2.14 -15.55 2.27
CA GLU A 76 -2.79 -16.84 2.00
C GLU A 76 -3.29 -16.93 0.54
N GLU A 77 -3.78 -15.82 -0.04
CA GLU A 77 -4.29 -15.78 -1.43
C GLU A 77 -3.17 -15.95 -2.47
N ILE A 78 -1.93 -15.61 -2.11
CA ILE A 78 -0.74 -15.83 -2.95
C ILE A 78 0.05 -17.06 -2.54
N GLY A 79 -0.54 -17.93 -1.71
CA GLY A 79 0.04 -19.21 -1.30
C GLY A 79 1.25 -19.04 -0.38
N LEU A 80 1.34 -17.92 0.35
CA LEU A 80 2.32 -17.72 1.40
C LEU A 80 1.71 -18.03 2.76
N GLU A 81 2.50 -18.69 3.59
CA GLU A 81 2.17 -19.05 4.95
C GLU A 81 3.34 -18.65 5.86
N THR A 82 3.04 -18.36 7.13
CA THR A 82 4.04 -18.00 8.14
C THR A 82 4.13 -19.11 9.19
N CYS A 83 5.35 -19.55 9.47
CA CYS A 83 5.65 -20.45 10.58
C CYS A 83 5.31 -19.78 11.92
N GLU A 84 4.42 -20.42 12.67
CA GLU A 84 3.90 -19.96 13.96
C GLU A 84 4.95 -19.92 15.07
N PHE A 85 6.08 -20.62 14.91
CA PHE A 85 7.13 -20.69 15.93
C PHE A 85 8.18 -19.59 15.81
N CYS A 86 8.46 -19.10 14.60
CA CYS A 86 9.61 -18.22 14.35
C CYS A 86 9.36 -17.09 13.35
N GLY A 87 8.19 -17.04 12.71
CA GLY A 87 7.85 -16.01 11.72
C GLY A 87 8.42 -16.25 10.31
N TYR A 88 9.06 -17.39 10.04
CA TYR A 88 9.53 -17.75 8.70
C TYR A 88 8.34 -17.80 7.72
N THR A 89 8.36 -16.98 6.67
CA THR A 89 7.26 -16.87 5.69
C THR A 89 7.70 -17.40 4.34
N SER A 90 6.95 -18.35 3.78
CA SER A 90 7.24 -18.96 2.48
C SER A 90 6.01 -19.68 1.92
N HIS A 91 6.18 -20.37 0.79
CA HIS A 91 5.14 -21.26 0.29
C HIS A 91 4.87 -22.41 1.26
N HIS A 92 3.61 -22.85 1.30
CA HIS A 92 3.10 -23.87 2.23
C HIS A 92 4.05 -25.08 2.41
N ASP A 93 4.52 -25.67 1.30
CA ASP A 93 5.39 -26.85 1.34
C ASP A 93 6.72 -26.59 2.09
N LEU A 94 7.31 -25.41 1.89
CA LEU A 94 8.56 -25.03 2.54
C LEU A 94 8.35 -24.71 4.02
N VAL A 95 7.23 -24.07 4.36
CA VAL A 95 6.85 -23.81 5.75
C VAL A 95 6.62 -25.14 6.50
N SER A 96 5.97 -26.11 5.85
CA SER A 96 5.77 -27.46 6.40
C SER A 96 7.09 -28.18 6.68
N VAL A 97 8.05 -28.13 5.74
CA VAL A 97 9.40 -28.69 5.95
C VAL A 97 10.08 -27.98 7.13
N HIS A 98 10.03 -26.65 7.16
CA HIS A 98 10.64 -25.84 8.21
C HIS A 98 10.05 -26.12 9.61
N ARG A 99 8.72 -26.26 9.73
CA ARG A 99 8.04 -26.64 10.98
C ARG A 99 8.59 -27.94 11.57
N ARG A 100 8.86 -28.94 10.73
CA ARG A 100 9.41 -30.22 11.20
C ARG A 100 10.81 -30.06 11.80
N THR A 101 11.60 -29.10 11.33
CA THR A 101 12.91 -28.81 11.92
C THR A 101 12.81 -28.26 13.34
N HIS A 102 11.76 -27.48 13.65
CA HIS A 102 11.51 -27.04 15.03
C HIS A 102 11.15 -28.20 15.97
N GLN A 103 10.43 -29.21 15.46
CA GLN A 103 9.97 -30.36 16.25
C GLN A 103 11.01 -31.47 16.38
N ALA A 104 12.10 -31.40 15.61
CA ALA A 104 13.18 -32.38 15.61
C ALA A 104 14.32 -32.04 16.61
N LEU A 105 14.21 -30.92 17.32
CA LEU A 105 15.13 -30.45 18.37
C LEU A 105 14.49 -30.64 19.75
#